data_AF-K8GEF3-F1
#
_entry.id   AF-K8GEF3-F1
#
_cell.length_a   1.000
_cell.length_b   1.000
_cell.length_c   1.000
_cell.angle_alpha   90.00
_cell.angle_beta   90.00
_cell.angle_gamma   90.00
#
_symmetry.space_group_name_H-M   'P 1'
#
loop_
_entity.id
_entity.type
_entity.pdbx_description
1 polymer ?
#
loop_
_entity_poly.entity_id
_entity_poly.type
_entity_poly.pdbx_seq_one_letter_code
_entity_poly.pdbx_strand_id
1 'polypeptide(L)'
;MTTPKPKPVLKKKPTQVSESDTDRKPKPYDFVALPSGGKRLGAVQGHHILEDELLNGRLYLSLTIQTTSFVASGLTVLGSDLSSKIPLIKTSIFNEQKLIIPGSSLKGTIRSAYEAITKSCLCKTKAQTNKVPDNFSECRIKREEKQVCPACQLFGAMGWQGLISFPDVVGVEVSTGISFVPSLYAPQSKSNNYYQSNQQIKGRKFYYHAREAVSHGEKGIDAQVATKNYVFKAVLQLKNVSKQQLGALCIVLGQDPKHPMALKVGGGKPIGMGTMTVEIEALEKPQRLKEERYTQYAIPESNRLTGNSLKAFVEEAIQAAHRGLVEKPQLEALAEILKWPTDRTAPEGMY
;
A
#
# COMPACT_ATOMS: atom_id res chain seq x y z
N MET A 1 -10.96 -61.30 -3.46
CA MET A 1 -9.73 -60.85 -2.78
C MET A 1 -9.05 -59.83 -3.68
N THR A 2 -9.29 -58.54 -3.45
CA THR A 2 -8.73 -57.44 -4.24
C THR A 2 -7.38 -57.02 -3.66
N THR A 3 -6.32 -57.17 -4.44
CA THR A 3 -4.96 -56.74 -4.09
C THR A 3 -4.89 -55.21 -3.98
N PRO A 4 -4.23 -54.65 -2.96
CA PRO A 4 -4.12 -53.20 -2.80
C PRO A 4 -3.07 -52.63 -3.77
N LYS A 5 -3.43 -51.56 -4.49
CA LYS A 5 -2.50 -50.81 -5.36
C LYS A 5 -1.36 -50.18 -4.54
N PRO A 6 -0.12 -50.13 -5.07
CA PRO A 6 1.02 -49.54 -4.36
C PRO A 6 0.84 -48.02 -4.23
N LYS A 7 1.10 -47.50 -3.03
CA LYS A 7 1.12 -46.05 -2.76
C LYS A 7 2.33 -45.41 -3.47
N PRO A 8 2.18 -44.23 -4.09
CA PRO A 8 3.29 -43.54 -4.72
C PRO A 8 4.32 -43.07 -3.68
N VAL A 9 5.58 -43.42 -3.91
CA VAL A 9 6.72 -42.99 -3.09
C VAL A 9 6.97 -41.50 -3.34
N LEU A 10 6.77 -40.67 -2.32
CA LEU A 10 7.13 -39.25 -2.33
C LEU A 10 8.65 -39.13 -2.54
N LYS A 11 9.06 -38.58 -3.70
CA LYS A 11 10.45 -38.19 -3.95
C LYS A 11 10.88 -37.17 -2.89
N LYS A 12 11.96 -37.48 -2.15
CA LYS A 12 12.59 -36.57 -1.19
C LYS A 12 12.92 -35.24 -1.91
N LYS A 13 12.60 -34.12 -1.25
CA LYS A 13 12.97 -32.78 -1.73
C LYS A 13 14.50 -32.72 -1.93
N PRO A 14 15.00 -32.09 -3.01
CA PRO A 14 16.43 -31.88 -3.17
C PRO A 14 16.95 -31.06 -2.00
N THR A 15 18.03 -31.55 -1.39
CA THR A 15 18.81 -30.87 -0.37
C THR A 15 19.27 -29.53 -0.92
N GLN A 16 18.89 -28.43 -0.25
CA GLN A 16 19.37 -27.10 -0.62
C GLN A 16 20.88 -27.03 -0.36
N VAL A 17 21.66 -27.01 -1.44
CA VAL A 17 23.08 -26.66 -1.41
C VAL A 17 23.18 -25.20 -0.97
N SER A 18 23.95 -24.96 0.09
CA SER A 18 24.23 -23.64 0.61
C SER A 18 25.19 -22.91 -0.32
N GLU A 19 24.66 -22.14 -1.27
CA GLU A 19 25.44 -21.19 -2.04
C GLU A 19 25.96 -20.07 -1.13
N SER A 20 27.28 -19.83 -1.21
CA SER A 20 28.04 -18.77 -0.56
C SER A 20 27.47 -17.37 -0.87
N ASP A 21 27.58 -16.47 0.09
CA ASP A 21 26.85 -15.19 0.14
C ASP A 21 27.37 -14.10 -0.83
N THR A 22 28.38 -14.40 -1.66
CA THR A 22 29.10 -13.41 -2.47
C THR A 22 28.62 -13.25 -3.91
N ASP A 23 27.72 -14.13 -4.42
CA ASP A 23 27.25 -14.09 -5.81
C ASP A 23 25.72 -13.89 -5.95
N ARG A 24 25.07 -13.42 -4.88
CA ARG A 24 23.62 -13.19 -4.90
C ARG A 24 23.30 -11.85 -5.55
N LYS A 25 22.68 -11.88 -6.74
CA LYS A 25 22.06 -10.70 -7.36
C LYS A 25 21.26 -9.90 -6.30
N PRO A 26 21.40 -8.56 -6.27
CA PRO A 26 20.77 -7.73 -5.24
C PRO A 26 19.25 -7.93 -5.22
N LYS A 27 18.68 -7.95 -4.03
CA LYS A 27 17.23 -8.15 -3.87
C LYS A 27 16.47 -6.90 -4.32
N PRO A 28 15.30 -7.03 -4.99
CA PRO A 28 14.50 -5.89 -5.46
C PRO A 28 13.71 -5.19 -4.35
N TYR A 29 14.18 -5.27 -3.11
CA TYR A 29 13.52 -4.70 -1.94
C TYR A 29 14.53 -4.36 -0.86
N ASP A 30 14.09 -3.53 0.08
CA ASP A 30 14.80 -3.30 1.34
C ASP A 30 13.81 -3.07 2.49
N PHE A 31 14.32 -2.82 3.69
CA PHE A 31 13.56 -2.68 4.92
C PHE A 31 13.70 -1.28 5.51
N VAL A 32 12.57 -0.71 5.91
CA VAL A 32 12.56 0.41 6.84
C VAL A 32 12.55 -0.15 8.26
N ALA A 33 13.61 0.16 9.02
CA ALA A 33 13.75 -0.28 10.41
C ALA A 33 12.65 0.28 11.32
N LEU A 34 12.32 -0.45 12.38
CA LEU A 34 11.34 0.01 13.37
C LEU A 34 11.90 1.21 14.15
N PRO A 35 11.07 2.22 14.46
CA PRO A 35 11.53 3.37 15.22
C PRO A 35 11.95 3.00 16.65
N SER A 36 12.82 3.81 17.25
CA SER A 36 13.21 3.60 18.65
C SER A 36 12.06 3.96 19.60
N GLY A 37 12.00 3.30 20.75
CA GLY A 37 11.01 3.61 21.80
C GLY A 37 9.61 3.03 21.60
N GLY A 38 9.41 2.14 20.62
CA GLY A 38 8.15 1.39 20.46
C GLY A 38 6.99 2.20 19.84
N LYS A 39 5.82 1.57 19.74
CA LYS A 39 4.61 2.24 19.26
C LYS A 39 4.11 3.28 20.27
N ARG A 40 3.73 4.46 19.78
CA ARG A 40 3.07 5.51 20.56
C ARG A 40 1.57 5.20 20.57
N LEU A 41 0.95 5.13 21.73
CA LEU A 41 -0.50 4.97 21.85
C LEU A 41 -1.14 6.34 22.08
N GLY A 42 -2.26 6.59 21.42
CA GLY A 42 -3.07 7.78 21.61
C GLY A 42 -4.52 7.39 21.86
N ALA A 43 -5.19 8.14 22.75
CA ALA A 43 -6.61 7.98 23.00
C ALA A 43 -7.40 8.20 21.70
N VAL A 44 -8.49 7.43 21.55
CA VAL A 44 -9.42 7.61 20.43
C VAL A 44 -10.84 7.82 20.93
N GLN A 45 -11.51 8.80 20.30
CA GLN A 45 -12.91 9.09 20.54
C GLN A 45 -13.80 8.33 19.56
N GLY A 46 -14.86 7.69 20.06
CA GLY A 46 -15.74 6.89 19.20
C GLY A 46 -16.39 7.72 18.09
N HIS A 47 -16.70 7.06 16.96
CA HIS A 47 -17.30 7.67 15.75
C HIS A 47 -18.67 8.34 15.95
N HIS A 48 -19.25 8.25 17.16
CA HIS A 48 -20.48 8.93 17.53
C HIS A 48 -20.24 10.40 17.90
N ILE A 49 -18.99 10.80 18.15
CA ILE A 49 -18.60 12.17 18.46
C ILE A 49 -17.91 12.76 17.23
N LEU A 50 -18.36 13.94 16.80
CA LEU A 50 -17.68 14.73 15.77
C LEU A 50 -17.02 15.93 16.45
N GLU A 51 -15.72 16.07 16.25
CA GLU A 51 -14.95 17.18 16.80
C GLU A 51 -14.78 18.26 15.73
N ASP A 52 -15.18 19.48 16.05
CA ASP A 52 -15.20 20.60 15.09
C ASP A 52 -13.77 21.06 14.72
N GLU A 53 -12.80 20.87 15.61
CA GLU A 53 -11.37 21.15 15.38
C GLU A 53 -10.67 20.11 14.48
N LEU A 54 -11.26 18.92 14.33
CA LEU A 54 -10.70 17.83 13.54
C LEU A 54 -11.26 17.83 12.11
N LEU A 55 -10.47 17.31 11.18
CA LEU A 55 -10.83 17.28 9.78
C LEU A 55 -11.84 16.18 9.50
N ASN A 56 -12.99 16.60 9.00
CA ASN A 56 -14.04 15.76 8.48
C ASN A 56 -14.30 16.19 7.05
N GLY A 57 -14.41 15.27 6.10
CA GLY A 57 -14.47 15.67 4.70
C GLY A 57 -14.11 14.59 3.71
N ARG A 58 -13.71 15.01 2.50
CA ARG A 58 -13.32 14.10 1.41
C ARG A 58 -12.04 14.56 0.77
N LEU A 59 -11.13 13.61 0.53
CA LEU A 59 -9.87 13.85 -0.18
C LEU A 59 -9.97 13.20 -1.57
N TYR A 60 -9.89 14.01 -2.62
CA TYR A 60 -9.98 13.59 -4.01
C TYR A 60 -8.59 13.35 -4.56
N LEU A 61 -8.37 12.15 -5.11
CA LEU A 61 -7.07 11.71 -5.59
C LEU A 61 -7.14 11.30 -7.05
N SER A 62 -6.10 11.69 -7.80
CA SER A 62 -5.78 11.15 -9.11
C SER A 62 -4.57 10.24 -8.98
N LEU A 63 -4.69 8.97 -9.37
CA LEU A 63 -3.60 8.00 -9.27
C LEU A 63 -3.19 7.56 -10.68
N THR A 64 -1.93 7.79 -11.04
CA THR A 64 -1.42 7.54 -12.39
C THR A 64 -0.40 6.41 -12.38
N ILE A 65 -0.63 5.40 -13.22
CA ILE A 65 0.26 4.26 -13.38
C ILE A 65 1.51 4.67 -14.18
N GLN A 66 2.69 4.44 -13.62
CA GLN A 66 3.96 4.78 -14.26
C GLN A 66 4.67 3.57 -14.87
N THR A 67 4.48 2.40 -14.26
CA THR A 67 4.88 1.10 -14.80
C THR A 67 3.69 0.16 -14.75
N THR A 68 3.58 -0.76 -15.71
CA THR A 68 2.41 -1.66 -15.84
C THR A 68 2.00 -2.24 -14.49
N SER A 69 0.71 -2.22 -14.18
CA SER A 69 0.18 -2.68 -12.90
C SER A 69 -0.88 -3.73 -13.11
N PHE A 70 -0.80 -4.80 -12.32
CA PHE A 70 -1.73 -5.90 -12.36
C PHE A 70 -2.36 -6.11 -10.97
N VAL A 71 -3.67 -5.98 -10.87
CA VAL A 71 -4.43 -6.38 -9.68
C VAL A 71 -5.28 -7.58 -10.04
N ALA A 72 -4.89 -8.77 -9.56
CA ALA A 72 -5.54 -10.03 -9.93
C ALA A 72 -6.96 -10.13 -9.34
N SER A 73 -7.93 -10.52 -10.17
CA SER A 73 -9.28 -10.91 -9.73
C SER A 73 -9.33 -12.28 -9.05
N GLY A 74 -8.30 -13.11 -9.28
CA GLY A 74 -8.30 -14.52 -8.91
C GLY A 74 -8.84 -15.45 -10.01
N LEU A 75 -9.34 -14.89 -11.12
CA LEU A 75 -9.85 -15.65 -12.26
C LEU A 75 -8.80 -15.74 -13.38
N THR A 76 -8.86 -16.85 -14.12
CA THR A 76 -8.11 -17.05 -15.37
C THR A 76 -9.11 -17.43 -16.44
N VAL A 77 -9.06 -16.75 -17.58
CA VAL A 77 -9.99 -16.93 -18.70
C VAL A 77 -9.25 -17.34 -19.95
N LEU A 78 -9.97 -17.90 -20.93
CA LEU A 78 -9.40 -18.16 -22.25
C LEU A 78 -9.24 -16.83 -22.97
N GLY A 79 -8.16 -16.64 -23.74
CA GLY A 79 -8.03 -15.39 -24.48
C GLY A 79 -9.08 -15.23 -25.57
N SER A 80 -9.69 -16.31 -26.07
CA SER A 80 -10.86 -16.25 -26.95
C SER A 80 -12.00 -15.42 -26.35
N ASP A 81 -12.18 -15.49 -25.03
CA ASP A 81 -13.23 -14.74 -24.31
C ASP A 81 -12.93 -13.24 -24.28
N LEU A 82 -11.66 -12.86 -24.49
CA LEU A 82 -11.18 -11.48 -24.57
C LEU A 82 -10.77 -11.09 -26.00
N SER A 83 -11.18 -11.87 -27.02
CA SER A 83 -10.78 -11.66 -28.42
C SER A 83 -9.26 -11.60 -28.64
N SER A 84 -8.50 -12.34 -27.83
CA SER A 84 -7.04 -12.45 -27.86
C SER A 84 -6.60 -13.83 -28.34
N LYS A 85 -5.49 -13.87 -29.08
CA LYS A 85 -4.84 -15.12 -29.52
C LYS A 85 -4.09 -15.85 -28.40
N ILE A 86 -3.92 -15.21 -27.24
CA ILE A 86 -3.24 -15.76 -26.08
C ILE A 86 -4.13 -16.86 -25.46
N PRO A 87 -3.62 -18.05 -25.14
CA PRO A 87 -4.49 -19.15 -24.71
C PRO A 87 -5.14 -18.89 -23.34
N LEU A 88 -4.39 -18.36 -22.38
CA LEU A 88 -4.86 -18.14 -21.01
C LEU A 88 -4.40 -16.79 -20.48
N ILE A 89 -5.33 -16.03 -19.91
CA ILE A 89 -5.08 -14.69 -19.37
C ILE A 89 -5.60 -14.61 -17.94
N LYS A 90 -4.76 -14.13 -17.02
CA LYS A 90 -5.22 -13.74 -15.69
C LYS A 90 -5.94 -12.40 -15.76
N THR A 91 -7.16 -12.34 -15.27
CA THR A 91 -7.96 -11.12 -15.36
C THR A 91 -7.73 -10.20 -14.17
N SER A 92 -7.97 -8.91 -14.41
CA SER A 92 -8.07 -7.90 -13.35
C SER A 92 -9.51 -7.72 -12.88
N ILE A 93 -9.69 -6.93 -11.82
CA ILE A 93 -11.01 -6.63 -11.27
C ILE A 93 -11.63 -5.48 -12.07
N PHE A 94 -12.93 -5.57 -12.37
CA PHE A 94 -13.67 -4.59 -13.16
C PHE A 94 -14.96 -4.13 -12.48
N ASN A 95 -15.32 -2.87 -12.71
CA ASN A 95 -16.66 -2.33 -12.50
C ASN A 95 -17.10 -1.68 -13.80
N GLU A 96 -18.24 -2.10 -14.36
CA GLU A 96 -18.78 -1.51 -15.60
C GLU A 96 -17.71 -1.34 -16.70
N GLN A 97 -16.91 -2.40 -16.91
CA GLN A 97 -15.79 -2.46 -17.89
C GLN A 97 -14.54 -1.64 -17.57
N LYS A 98 -14.50 -0.91 -16.45
CA LYS A 98 -13.33 -0.13 -16.01
C LYS A 98 -12.54 -0.92 -14.97
N LEU A 99 -11.21 -0.84 -15.04
CA LEU A 99 -10.35 -1.46 -14.02
C LEU A 99 -10.63 -0.89 -12.63
N ILE A 100 -10.58 -1.75 -11.62
CA ILE A 100 -10.65 -1.37 -10.21
C ILE A 100 -9.35 -1.71 -9.49
N ILE A 101 -8.89 -0.79 -8.65
CA ILE A 101 -8.01 -1.15 -7.52
C ILE A 101 -8.90 -1.22 -6.27
N PRO A 102 -9.05 -2.40 -5.63
CA PRO A 102 -9.87 -2.50 -4.44
C PRO A 102 -9.40 -1.53 -3.35
N GLY A 103 -10.34 -0.91 -2.66
CA GLY A 103 -10.05 0.06 -1.59
C GLY A 103 -9.18 -0.56 -0.50
N SER A 104 -9.35 -1.86 -0.23
CA SER A 104 -8.50 -2.64 0.67
C SER A 104 -7.03 -2.74 0.22
N SER A 105 -6.77 -2.82 -1.10
CA SER A 105 -5.43 -2.88 -1.68
C SER A 105 -4.72 -1.52 -1.60
N LEU A 106 -5.44 -0.44 -1.93
CA LEU A 106 -4.91 0.92 -1.78
C LEU A 106 -4.64 1.22 -0.29
N LYS A 107 -5.62 0.94 0.57
CA LYS A 107 -5.51 1.08 2.03
C LYS A 107 -4.31 0.33 2.58
N GLY A 108 -4.10 -0.93 2.19
CA GLY A 108 -2.98 -1.73 2.66
C GLY A 108 -1.63 -1.17 2.24
N THR A 109 -1.53 -0.63 1.02
CA THR A 109 -0.31 0.00 0.49
C THR A 109 0.03 1.27 1.27
N ILE A 110 -0.95 2.17 1.43
CA ILE A 110 -0.77 3.44 2.17
C ILE A 110 -0.52 3.17 3.65
N ARG A 111 -1.32 2.31 4.29
CA ARG A 111 -1.12 1.89 5.67
C ARG A 111 0.30 1.36 5.88
N SER A 112 0.83 0.62 4.90
CA SER A 112 2.14 0.02 5.05
C SER A 112 3.24 1.05 5.21
N ALA A 113 3.25 2.04 4.32
CA ALA A 113 4.17 3.18 4.34
C ALA A 113 3.93 4.09 5.56
N TYR A 114 2.68 4.36 5.91
CA TYR A 114 2.34 5.17 7.08
C TYR A 114 2.82 4.55 8.40
N GLU A 115 2.66 3.23 8.57
CA GLU A 115 3.18 2.49 9.72
C GLU A 115 4.72 2.53 9.77
N ALA A 116 5.40 2.66 8.64
CA ALA A 116 6.87 2.70 8.59
C ALA A 116 7.42 4.04 9.06
N ILE A 117 6.75 5.15 8.75
CA ILE A 117 7.23 6.51 9.08
C ILE A 117 6.68 7.06 10.41
N THR A 118 5.87 6.29 11.13
CA THR A 118 5.28 6.70 12.42
C THR A 118 5.58 5.66 13.49
N LYS A 119 5.51 6.02 14.77
CA LYS A 119 5.56 5.07 15.90
C LYS A 119 4.29 4.24 15.99
N SER A 120 4.05 3.39 15.00
CA SER A 120 2.88 2.53 14.87
C SER A 120 3.22 1.05 15.05
N CYS A 121 2.23 0.22 15.35
CA CYS A 121 2.42 -1.23 15.36
C CYS A 121 2.58 -1.78 13.94
N LEU A 122 3.12 -3.00 13.84
CA LEU A 122 3.09 -3.78 12.60
C LEU A 122 1.81 -4.60 12.53
N CYS A 123 0.79 -4.03 11.88
CA CYS A 123 -0.50 -4.71 11.75
C CYS A 123 -0.49 -5.69 10.57
N LYS A 124 -1.23 -6.81 10.70
CA LYS A 124 -1.45 -7.82 9.65
C LYS A 124 -0.14 -8.31 8.98
N THR A 125 0.85 -8.64 9.80
CA THR A 125 2.13 -9.16 9.32
C THR A 125 2.12 -10.69 9.14
N LYS A 126 2.93 -11.19 8.21
CA LYS A 126 3.24 -12.63 8.05
C LYS A 126 4.52 -13.04 8.80
N ALA A 127 5.15 -12.11 9.51
CA ALA A 127 6.27 -12.41 10.40
C ALA A 127 5.81 -13.31 11.55
N GLN A 128 6.71 -14.15 12.04
CA GLN A 128 6.43 -14.97 13.22
C GLN A 128 6.27 -14.05 14.44
N THR A 129 5.22 -14.28 15.23
CA THR A 129 4.86 -13.40 16.37
C THR A 129 5.99 -13.21 17.36
N ASN A 130 6.75 -14.27 17.68
CA ASN A 130 7.89 -14.24 18.59
C ASN A 130 9.13 -13.51 18.02
N LYS A 131 9.11 -13.12 16.75
CA LYS A 131 10.18 -12.35 16.09
C LYS A 131 9.83 -10.87 15.93
N VAL A 132 8.58 -10.50 16.23
CA VAL A 132 8.13 -9.11 16.29
C VAL A 132 8.35 -8.61 17.72
N PRO A 133 9.07 -7.50 17.93
CA PRO A 133 9.21 -6.94 19.27
C PRO A 133 7.85 -6.60 19.91
N ASP A 134 7.67 -6.88 21.20
CA ASP A 134 6.38 -6.75 21.89
C ASP A 134 5.79 -5.33 21.82
N ASN A 135 6.66 -4.32 21.86
CA ASN A 135 6.30 -2.91 21.71
C ASN A 135 5.84 -2.52 20.29
N PHE A 136 5.95 -3.42 19.30
CA PHE A 136 5.46 -3.26 17.93
C PHE A 136 4.34 -4.24 17.55
N SER A 137 3.92 -5.10 18.49
CA SER A 137 2.78 -5.99 18.32
C SER A 137 1.50 -5.25 17.92
N GLU A 138 0.61 -5.92 17.18
CA GLU A 138 -0.67 -5.35 16.74
C GLU A 138 -1.48 -4.80 17.93
N CYS A 139 -2.03 -3.59 17.78
CA CYS A 139 -2.88 -2.99 18.80
C CYS A 139 -4.10 -3.87 19.08
N ARG A 140 -4.38 -4.13 20.36
CA ARG A 140 -5.60 -4.77 20.83
C ARG A 140 -6.34 -3.79 21.73
N ILE A 141 -7.58 -3.51 21.40
CA ILE A 141 -8.38 -2.53 22.13
C ILE A 141 -9.03 -3.23 23.30
N LYS A 142 -8.76 -2.72 24.50
CA LYS A 142 -9.46 -3.11 25.72
C LYS A 142 -10.67 -2.19 25.90
N ARG A 143 -11.74 -2.68 26.50
CA ARG A 143 -12.99 -1.91 26.67
C ARG A 143 -12.79 -0.63 27.50
N GLU A 144 -11.91 -0.69 28.49
CA GLU A 144 -11.63 0.39 29.46
C GLU A 144 -10.66 1.45 28.92
N GLU A 145 -9.79 1.09 27.98
CA GLU A 145 -8.77 1.99 27.41
C GLU A 145 -8.77 1.90 25.88
N LYS A 146 -9.47 2.85 25.25
CA LYS A 146 -9.47 3.02 23.80
C LYS A 146 -8.22 3.79 23.38
N GLN A 147 -7.07 3.14 23.48
CA GLN A 147 -5.81 3.68 22.98
C GLN A 147 -5.26 2.82 21.85
N VAL A 148 -4.91 3.46 20.75
CA VAL A 148 -4.31 2.80 19.58
C VAL A 148 -3.21 3.65 19.00
N CYS A 149 -2.31 3.02 18.25
CA CYS A 149 -1.22 3.73 17.58
C CYS A 149 -1.72 4.58 16.38
N PRO A 150 -0.94 5.57 15.91
CA PRO A 150 -1.35 6.49 14.84
C PRO A 150 -1.91 5.80 13.59
N ALA A 151 -1.29 4.74 13.11
CA ALA A 151 -1.81 4.01 11.96
C ALA A 151 -3.14 3.30 12.26
N CYS A 152 -3.27 2.67 13.43
CA CYS A 152 -4.50 2.03 13.83
C CYS A 152 -5.65 3.03 14.01
N GLN A 153 -5.37 4.28 14.39
CA GLN A 153 -6.35 5.36 14.42
C GLN A 153 -6.94 5.58 13.01
N LEU A 154 -6.10 5.82 12.00
CA LEU A 154 -6.54 6.13 10.65
C LEU A 154 -7.11 4.91 9.90
N PHE A 155 -6.42 3.78 9.96
CA PHE A 155 -6.73 2.62 9.13
C PHE A 155 -7.54 1.54 9.86
N GLY A 156 -7.78 1.69 11.16
CA GLY A 156 -8.54 0.73 11.97
C GLY A 156 -7.68 -0.36 12.61
N ALA A 157 -8.26 -1.05 13.57
CA ALA A 157 -7.69 -2.21 14.27
C ALA A 157 -8.80 -3.17 14.67
N MET A 158 -8.45 -4.33 15.22
CA MET A 158 -9.46 -5.23 15.80
C MET A 158 -10.21 -4.50 16.92
N GLY A 159 -11.53 -4.38 16.78
CA GLY A 159 -12.37 -3.61 17.71
C GLY A 159 -12.42 -2.10 17.44
N TRP A 160 -11.86 -1.61 16.33
CA TRP A 160 -11.88 -0.18 15.97
C TRP A 160 -11.97 0.08 14.48
N GLN A 161 -12.96 0.90 14.13
CA GLN A 161 -13.11 1.42 12.79
C GLN A 161 -12.13 2.57 12.57
N GLY A 162 -11.40 2.54 11.46
CA GLY A 162 -10.47 3.62 11.10
C GLY A 162 -11.17 4.94 10.81
N LEU A 163 -10.45 6.04 11.00
CA LEU A 163 -10.90 7.40 10.70
C LEU A 163 -10.98 7.69 9.19
N ILE A 164 -10.34 6.86 8.34
CA ILE A 164 -10.36 7.00 6.89
C ILE A 164 -11.07 5.81 6.24
N SER A 165 -12.06 6.10 5.41
CA SER A 165 -12.69 5.12 4.52
C SER A 165 -12.00 5.11 3.15
N PHE A 166 -11.77 3.91 2.62
CA PHE A 166 -11.18 3.67 1.32
C PHE A 166 -12.18 2.92 0.44
N PRO A 167 -13.03 3.64 -0.31
CA PRO A 167 -13.82 3.04 -1.39
C PRO A 167 -12.93 2.43 -2.46
N ASP A 168 -13.52 1.62 -3.31
CA ASP A 168 -12.85 1.09 -4.49
C ASP A 168 -12.47 2.23 -5.44
N VAL A 169 -11.27 2.10 -6.00
CA VAL A 169 -10.68 3.08 -6.90
C VAL A 169 -11.02 2.67 -8.32
N VAL A 170 -11.65 3.55 -9.08
CA VAL A 170 -12.15 3.23 -10.42
C VAL A 170 -11.28 3.89 -11.48
N GLY A 171 -10.94 3.15 -12.53
CA GLY A 171 -10.24 3.67 -13.70
C GLY A 171 -11.08 4.71 -14.45
N VAL A 172 -10.43 5.63 -15.14
CA VAL A 172 -11.11 6.61 -16.01
C VAL A 172 -11.42 5.99 -17.37
N GLU A 173 -10.48 5.21 -17.90
CA GLU A 173 -10.56 4.54 -19.20
C GLU A 173 -11.24 3.17 -19.09
N VAL A 174 -11.70 2.66 -20.24
CA VAL A 174 -12.25 1.30 -20.39
C VAL A 174 -11.19 0.34 -20.94
N SER A 175 -10.21 0.85 -21.70
CA SER A 175 -9.19 0.03 -22.36
C SER A 175 -8.15 -0.50 -21.37
N THR A 176 -7.87 -1.79 -21.47
CA THR A 176 -6.82 -2.45 -20.68
C THR A 176 -5.74 -3.04 -21.59
N GLY A 177 -4.52 -3.13 -21.09
CA GLY A 177 -3.46 -3.87 -21.78
C GLY A 177 -3.47 -5.35 -21.41
N ILE A 178 -2.75 -6.15 -22.19
CA ILE A 178 -2.30 -7.48 -21.78
C ILE A 178 -0.77 -7.42 -21.73
N SER A 179 -0.19 -7.89 -20.63
CA SER A 179 1.26 -7.96 -20.45
C SER A 179 1.64 -9.31 -19.87
N PHE A 180 2.72 -9.88 -20.40
CA PHE A 180 3.32 -11.09 -19.85
C PHE A 180 3.91 -10.79 -18.47
N VAL A 181 3.60 -11.63 -17.50
CA VAL A 181 4.14 -11.57 -16.14
C VAL A 181 4.99 -12.81 -15.89
N PRO A 182 6.33 -12.66 -15.79
CA PRO A 182 7.23 -13.75 -15.44
C PRO A 182 6.85 -14.46 -14.13
N SER A 183 7.15 -15.75 -14.06
CA SER A 183 6.97 -16.54 -12.84
C SER A 183 7.87 -16.01 -11.72
N LEU A 184 7.29 -15.74 -10.56
CA LEU A 184 8.00 -15.23 -9.37
C LEU A 184 8.06 -16.29 -8.27
N TYR A 185 9.05 -16.19 -7.39
CA TYR A 185 9.09 -17.07 -6.22
C TYR A 185 7.93 -16.77 -5.27
N ALA A 186 7.46 -17.82 -4.61
CA ALA A 186 6.49 -17.67 -3.53
C ALA A 186 7.09 -16.82 -2.39
N PRO A 187 6.29 -16.01 -1.68
CA PRO A 187 6.78 -15.21 -0.56
C PRO A 187 7.48 -16.06 0.52
N GLN A 188 8.77 -15.78 0.76
CA GLN A 188 9.59 -16.54 1.72
C GLN A 188 9.63 -15.86 3.10
N SER A 189 8.49 -15.75 3.80
CA SER A 189 8.42 -15.04 5.09
C SER A 189 9.26 -15.64 6.23
N LYS A 190 9.75 -16.86 6.06
CA LYS A 190 10.62 -17.56 7.03
C LYS A 190 12.11 -17.47 6.69
N SER A 191 12.50 -16.77 5.63
CA SER A 191 13.91 -16.62 5.25
C SER A 191 14.68 -15.79 6.28
N ASN A 192 15.93 -16.17 6.58
CA ASN A 192 16.82 -15.43 7.48
C ASN A 192 17.07 -13.98 7.02
N ASN A 193 16.87 -13.67 5.73
CA ASN A 193 17.04 -12.33 5.18
C ASN A 193 16.11 -11.28 5.81
N TYR A 194 15.02 -11.71 6.45
CA TYR A 194 14.02 -10.86 7.09
C TYR A 194 14.34 -10.54 8.56
N TYR A 195 15.35 -11.21 9.14
CA TYR A 195 15.68 -11.12 10.56
C TYR A 195 17.09 -10.55 10.76
N GLN A 196 17.28 -9.84 11.86
CA GLN A 196 18.56 -9.38 12.37
C GLN A 196 19.30 -10.53 13.09
N SER A 197 20.54 -10.29 13.50
CA SER A 197 21.36 -11.26 14.25
C SER A 197 20.69 -11.69 15.57
N ASN A 198 20.00 -10.76 16.24
CA ASN A 198 19.21 -10.99 17.45
C ASN A 198 17.88 -11.72 17.18
N GLN A 199 17.67 -12.23 15.96
CA GLN A 199 16.47 -12.92 15.50
C GLN A 199 15.19 -12.07 15.40
N GLN A 200 15.22 -10.78 15.72
CA GLN A 200 14.08 -9.89 15.50
C GLN A 200 13.96 -9.50 14.03
N ILE A 201 12.76 -9.09 13.60
CA ILE A 201 12.57 -8.61 12.23
C ILE A 201 13.38 -7.35 11.94
N LYS A 202 13.91 -7.23 10.71
CA LYS A 202 14.64 -6.02 10.26
C LYS A 202 13.77 -4.77 10.21
N GLY A 203 12.45 -4.95 10.06
CA GLY A 203 11.49 -3.87 9.91
C GLY A 203 10.48 -4.18 8.81
N ARG A 204 9.95 -3.14 8.17
CA ARG A 204 8.96 -3.32 7.10
C ARG A 204 9.60 -3.32 5.73
N LYS A 205 9.30 -4.36 4.95
CA LYS A 205 9.80 -4.54 3.59
C LYS A 205 9.04 -3.69 2.56
N PHE A 206 9.78 -3.00 1.70
CA PHE A 206 9.28 -2.28 0.54
C PHE A 206 10.08 -2.65 -0.71
N TYR A 207 9.40 -2.79 -1.84
CA TYR A 207 10.04 -3.08 -3.12
C TYR A 207 10.44 -1.77 -3.80
N TYR A 208 11.61 -1.78 -4.44
CA TYR A 208 12.07 -0.64 -5.20
C TYR A 208 11.20 -0.37 -6.43
N HIS A 209 11.21 0.89 -6.88
CA HIS A 209 10.75 1.21 -8.22
C HIS A 209 11.81 0.87 -9.27
N ALA A 210 11.35 0.73 -10.51
CA ALA A 210 12.20 0.57 -11.68
C ALA A 210 11.63 1.44 -12.80
N ARG A 211 12.48 1.85 -13.74
CA ARG A 211 12.06 2.64 -14.91
C ARG A 211 10.94 1.97 -15.69
N GLU A 212 11.06 0.65 -15.86
CA GLU A 212 10.11 -0.18 -16.59
C GLU A 212 9.96 -1.53 -15.90
N ALA A 213 8.86 -2.23 -16.21
CA ALA A 213 8.63 -3.58 -15.72
C ALA A 213 9.18 -4.61 -16.71
N VAL A 214 9.70 -5.73 -16.19
CA VAL A 214 10.08 -6.87 -17.05
C VAL A 214 8.80 -7.55 -17.54
N SER A 215 8.63 -7.60 -18.86
CA SER A 215 7.47 -8.19 -19.54
C SER A 215 7.82 -9.38 -20.42
N HIS A 216 8.94 -10.05 -20.15
CA HIS A 216 9.43 -11.20 -20.91
C HIS A 216 10.10 -12.22 -19.98
N GLY A 217 10.17 -13.48 -20.42
CA GLY A 217 10.84 -14.56 -19.69
C GLY A 217 10.39 -15.94 -20.19
N GLU A 218 11.11 -16.98 -19.76
CA GLU A 218 10.85 -18.36 -20.23
C GLU A 218 9.54 -18.95 -19.68
N LYS A 219 9.16 -18.56 -18.45
CA LYS A 219 7.96 -19.05 -17.75
C LYS A 219 7.19 -17.87 -17.18
N GLY A 220 5.90 -17.87 -17.38
CA GLY A 220 5.02 -16.81 -16.91
C GLY A 220 3.60 -17.01 -17.39
N ILE A 221 2.79 -15.97 -17.21
CA ILE A 221 1.41 -15.95 -17.70
C ILE A 221 1.06 -14.52 -18.08
N ASP A 222 0.29 -14.38 -19.14
CA ASP A 222 -0.27 -13.10 -19.53
C ASP A 222 -1.34 -12.66 -18.53
N ALA A 223 -1.28 -11.39 -18.17
CA ALA A 223 -2.24 -10.76 -17.28
C ALA A 223 -2.83 -9.54 -17.95
N GLN A 224 -4.10 -9.28 -17.68
CA GLN A 224 -4.73 -8.02 -18.01
C GLN A 224 -4.19 -6.94 -17.07
N VAL A 225 -3.71 -5.84 -17.61
CA VAL A 225 -2.98 -4.82 -16.84
C VAL A 225 -3.51 -3.41 -17.09
N ALA A 226 -3.34 -2.56 -16.08
CA ALA A 226 -3.31 -1.12 -16.29
C ALA A 226 -1.96 -0.77 -16.93
N THR A 227 -2.01 -0.15 -18.11
CA THR A 227 -0.83 0.30 -18.85
C THR A 227 -0.24 1.58 -18.25
N LYS A 228 0.94 1.96 -18.73
CA LYS A 228 1.55 3.25 -18.37
C LYS A 228 0.60 4.40 -18.74
N ASN A 229 0.54 5.41 -17.89
CA ASN A 229 -0.34 6.58 -17.93
C ASN A 229 -1.82 6.29 -17.66
N TYR A 230 -2.22 5.05 -17.39
CA TYR A 230 -3.59 4.76 -17.00
C TYR A 230 -3.94 5.49 -15.69
N VAL A 231 -5.07 6.20 -15.68
CA VAL A 231 -5.51 7.03 -14.55
C VAL A 231 -6.66 6.38 -13.81
N PHE A 232 -6.55 6.43 -12.48
CA PHE A 232 -7.55 5.99 -11.52
C PHE A 232 -8.00 7.18 -10.68
N LYS A 233 -9.29 7.23 -10.30
CA LYS A 233 -9.84 8.23 -9.38
C LYS A 233 -10.26 7.59 -8.06
N ALA A 234 -9.89 8.23 -6.96
CA ALA A 234 -10.31 7.82 -5.61
C ALA A 234 -10.87 9.00 -4.82
N VAL A 235 -11.83 8.72 -3.95
CA VAL A 235 -12.35 9.69 -2.98
C VAL A 235 -12.27 9.07 -1.59
N LEU A 236 -11.32 9.52 -0.79
CA LEU A 236 -11.17 9.06 0.60
C LEU A 236 -12.11 9.86 1.49
N GLN A 237 -12.83 9.18 2.39
CA GLN A 237 -13.67 9.87 3.38
C GLN A 237 -12.89 10.02 4.69
N LEU A 238 -12.79 11.25 5.19
CA LEU A 238 -12.11 11.60 6.42
C LEU A 238 -13.14 11.86 7.52
N LYS A 239 -12.92 11.28 8.71
CA LYS A 239 -13.72 11.55 9.91
C LYS A 239 -12.78 11.81 11.08
N ASN A 240 -12.89 12.97 11.72
CA ASN A 240 -12.06 13.38 12.86
C ASN A 240 -10.55 13.16 12.67
N VAL A 241 -10.02 13.46 11.48
CA VAL A 241 -8.59 13.30 11.19
C VAL A 241 -7.85 14.56 11.66
N SER A 242 -6.80 14.41 12.45
CA SER A 242 -6.00 15.57 12.86
C SER A 242 -5.13 16.09 11.70
N LYS A 243 -4.74 17.37 11.76
CA LYS A 243 -3.87 17.97 10.75
C LYS A 243 -2.53 17.24 10.61
N GLN A 244 -1.96 16.78 11.72
CA GLN A 244 -0.70 16.00 11.72
C GLN A 244 -0.88 14.63 11.06
N GLN A 245 -1.98 13.95 11.34
CA GLN A 245 -2.30 12.66 10.72
C GLN A 245 -2.50 12.80 9.20
N LEU A 246 -3.23 13.84 8.77
CA LEU A 246 -3.39 14.12 7.34
C LEU A 246 -2.05 14.47 6.69
N GLY A 247 -1.20 15.25 7.35
CA GLY A 247 0.14 15.56 6.86
C GLY A 247 1.00 14.32 6.63
N ALA A 248 0.99 13.38 7.58
CA ALA A 248 1.70 12.11 7.42
C ALA A 248 1.12 11.26 6.27
N LEU A 249 -0.19 11.31 6.05
CA LEU A 249 -0.83 10.70 4.88
C LEU A 249 -0.35 11.38 3.58
N CYS A 250 -0.31 12.70 3.52
CA CYS A 250 0.18 13.45 2.35
C CYS A 250 1.64 13.11 2.02
N ILE A 251 2.51 12.97 3.02
CA ILE A 251 3.90 12.53 2.83
C ILE A 251 3.94 11.15 2.15
N VAL A 252 3.19 10.17 2.67
CA VAL A 252 3.11 8.82 2.10
C VAL A 252 2.54 8.81 0.67
N LEU A 253 1.62 9.73 0.37
CA LEU A 253 1.07 9.94 -0.97
C LEU A 253 2.06 10.65 -1.92
N GLY A 254 3.30 10.93 -1.49
CA GLY A 254 4.33 11.54 -2.32
C GLY A 254 4.21 13.06 -2.47
N GLN A 255 3.48 13.73 -1.58
CA GLN A 255 3.23 15.18 -1.67
C GLN A 255 4.30 16.04 -0.98
N ASP A 256 5.27 15.43 -0.29
CA ASP A 256 6.41 16.15 0.30
C ASP A 256 7.53 16.30 -0.73
N PRO A 257 7.82 17.52 -1.23
CA PRO A 257 8.84 17.73 -2.25
C PRO A 257 10.25 17.37 -1.77
N LYS A 258 10.50 17.32 -0.45
CA LYS A 258 11.79 16.92 0.11
C LYS A 258 12.00 15.41 0.08
N HIS A 259 10.92 14.64 -0.05
CA HIS A 259 10.93 13.19 0.00
C HIS A 259 10.08 12.61 -1.15
N PRO A 260 10.49 12.82 -2.41
CA PRO A 260 9.71 12.40 -3.57
C PRO A 260 9.61 10.88 -3.64
N MET A 261 8.39 10.36 -3.57
CA MET A 261 8.15 8.92 -3.59
C MET A 261 6.84 8.57 -4.30
N ALA A 262 6.76 7.34 -4.80
CA ALA A 262 5.55 6.77 -5.39
C ALA A 262 5.04 5.58 -4.57
N LEU A 263 3.79 5.19 -4.80
CA LEU A 263 3.22 3.97 -4.23
C LEU A 263 3.49 2.78 -5.16
N LYS A 264 3.53 1.58 -4.56
CA LYS A 264 3.68 0.33 -5.32
C LYS A 264 2.50 -0.62 -5.10
N VAL A 265 1.62 -0.73 -6.09
CA VAL A 265 0.33 -1.44 -6.02
C VAL A 265 0.27 -2.66 -6.95
N GLY A 266 -0.49 -3.69 -6.57
CA GLY A 266 -0.68 -4.88 -7.38
C GLY A 266 0.42 -5.95 -7.25
N GLY A 267 0.41 -6.90 -8.18
CA GLY A 267 1.39 -7.98 -8.35
C GLY A 267 2.63 -7.52 -9.12
N GLY A 268 3.59 -8.43 -9.29
CA GLY A 268 4.79 -8.16 -10.09
C GLY A 268 5.79 -7.16 -9.49
N LYS A 269 5.66 -6.82 -8.19
CA LYS A 269 6.54 -5.82 -7.55
C LYS A 269 8.05 -6.11 -7.69
N PRO A 270 8.54 -7.37 -7.56
CA PRO A 270 9.96 -7.69 -7.73
C PRO A 270 10.53 -7.35 -9.12
N ILE A 271 9.68 -7.36 -10.16
CA ILE A 271 10.06 -7.15 -11.57
C ILE A 271 9.69 -5.74 -12.06
N GLY A 272 9.53 -4.78 -11.15
CA GLY A 272 9.33 -3.38 -11.51
C GLY A 272 7.87 -2.95 -11.73
N MET A 273 6.90 -3.85 -11.74
CA MET A 273 5.49 -3.52 -11.93
C MET A 273 4.91 -2.68 -10.78
N GLY A 274 3.84 -1.94 -11.08
CA GLY A 274 2.94 -1.36 -10.09
C GLY A 274 3.35 -0.01 -9.53
N THR A 275 4.29 0.70 -10.14
CA THR A 275 4.62 2.08 -9.74
C THR A 275 3.45 3.00 -10.05
N MET A 276 2.99 3.75 -9.04
CA MET A 276 1.83 4.62 -9.14
C MET A 276 2.09 5.93 -8.40
N THR A 277 2.02 7.04 -9.12
CA THR A 277 2.08 8.39 -8.54
C THR A 277 0.68 8.82 -8.13
N VAL A 278 0.60 9.68 -7.11
CA VAL A 278 -0.67 10.21 -6.61
C VAL A 278 -0.61 11.72 -6.64
N GLU A 279 -1.71 12.33 -7.04
CA GLU A 279 -1.97 13.76 -6.95
C GLU A 279 -3.21 13.98 -6.09
N ILE A 280 -3.16 14.98 -5.21
CA ILE A 280 -4.34 15.45 -4.48
C ILE A 280 -5.00 16.55 -5.31
N GLU A 281 -6.18 16.27 -5.86
CA GLU A 281 -6.89 17.21 -6.73
C GLU A 281 -7.71 18.23 -5.94
N ALA A 282 -8.34 17.76 -4.85
CA ALA A 282 -9.19 18.59 -4.01
C ALA A 282 -9.28 18.04 -2.59
N LEU A 283 -9.50 18.93 -1.64
CA LEU A 283 -9.92 18.61 -0.29
C LEU A 283 -11.24 19.31 -0.01
N GLU A 284 -12.28 18.53 0.27
CA GLU A 284 -13.52 19.05 0.86
C GLU A 284 -13.38 19.05 2.37
N LYS A 285 -13.49 20.23 2.99
CA LYS A 285 -13.48 20.46 4.44
C LYS A 285 -14.65 21.40 4.78
N PRO A 286 -15.80 20.86 5.22
CA PRO A 286 -16.90 21.66 5.76
C PRO A 286 -16.43 22.47 6.98
N GLN A 287 -16.81 23.75 7.05
CA GLN A 287 -16.40 24.63 8.14
C GLN A 287 -17.26 24.41 9.38
N ARG A 288 -18.57 24.17 9.21
CA ARG A 288 -19.50 23.87 10.31
C ARG A 288 -20.19 22.55 10.09
N LEU A 289 -19.57 21.47 10.55
CA LEU A 289 -20.03 20.10 10.26
C LEU A 289 -21.46 19.81 10.71
N LYS A 290 -21.87 20.27 11.90
CA LYS A 290 -23.20 19.99 12.46
C LYS A 290 -24.30 20.75 11.72
N GLU A 291 -24.01 21.97 11.31
CA GLU A 291 -24.95 22.84 10.60
C GLU A 291 -24.98 22.46 9.11
N GLU A 292 -23.86 22.51 8.40
CA GLU A 292 -23.81 22.38 6.94
C GLU A 292 -24.11 20.96 6.44
N ARG A 293 -23.71 19.91 7.18
CA ARG A 293 -23.86 18.52 6.69
C ARG A 293 -25.29 18.01 6.77
N TYR A 294 -26.06 18.47 7.75
CA TYR A 294 -27.40 17.93 8.05
C TYR A 294 -28.53 18.90 7.75
N THR A 295 -28.23 20.15 7.38
CA THR A 295 -29.25 21.14 7.01
C THR A 295 -29.26 21.51 5.53
N GLN A 296 -28.25 21.07 4.75
CA GLN A 296 -28.13 21.41 3.33
C GLN A 296 -27.80 20.17 2.47
N TYR A 297 -28.44 20.08 1.30
CA TYR A 297 -28.17 19.02 0.31
C TYR A 297 -26.95 19.32 -0.56
N ALA A 298 -26.64 20.60 -0.78
CA ALA A 298 -25.50 21.06 -1.56
C ALA A 298 -24.37 21.51 -0.62
N ILE A 299 -23.14 21.11 -0.93
CA ILE A 299 -21.95 21.55 -0.19
C ILE A 299 -21.54 22.91 -0.77
N PRO A 300 -21.36 23.96 0.06
CA PRO A 300 -20.84 25.24 -0.41
C PRO A 300 -19.48 25.11 -1.10
N GLU A 301 -19.25 25.85 -2.20
CA GLU A 301 -17.95 25.86 -2.89
C GLU A 301 -16.80 26.30 -1.98
N SER A 302 -17.07 27.17 -1.00
CA SER A 302 -16.11 27.62 0.02
C SER A 302 -15.49 26.49 0.85
N ASN A 303 -16.12 25.31 0.85
CA ASN A 303 -15.64 24.14 1.56
C ASN A 303 -14.70 23.27 0.73
N ARG A 304 -14.42 23.63 -0.52
CA ARG A 304 -13.55 22.87 -1.42
C ARG A 304 -12.25 23.61 -1.69
N LEU A 305 -11.14 23.07 -1.17
CA LEU A 305 -9.80 23.57 -1.45
C LEU A 305 -9.27 22.94 -2.74
N THR A 306 -8.77 23.77 -3.65
CA THR A 306 -8.16 23.39 -4.93
C THR A 306 -6.98 24.32 -5.24
N GLY A 307 -6.12 23.95 -6.19
CA GLY A 307 -5.03 24.83 -6.66
C GLY A 307 -4.10 25.30 -5.54
N ASN A 308 -3.86 26.60 -5.46
CA ASN A 308 -2.89 27.17 -4.52
C ASN A 308 -3.32 27.06 -3.04
N SER A 309 -4.63 27.19 -2.75
CA SER A 309 -5.12 27.05 -1.37
C SER A 309 -4.97 25.62 -0.86
N LEU A 310 -5.18 24.63 -1.74
CA LEU A 310 -4.90 23.23 -1.44
C LEU A 310 -3.41 22.98 -1.18
N LYS A 311 -2.53 23.51 -2.05
CA LYS A 311 -1.07 23.37 -1.89
C LYS A 311 -0.58 23.93 -0.54
N ALA A 312 -1.00 25.14 -0.20
CA ALA A 312 -0.65 25.77 1.07
C ALA A 312 -1.14 24.95 2.27
N PHE A 313 -2.37 24.44 2.21
CA PHE A 313 -2.92 23.60 3.27
C PHE A 313 -2.17 22.27 3.42
N VAL A 314 -1.84 21.61 2.31
CA VAL A 314 -1.07 20.35 2.29
C VAL A 314 0.33 20.58 2.88
N GLU A 315 1.00 21.66 2.49
CA GLU A 315 2.32 22.00 3.04
C GLU A 315 2.26 22.22 4.55
N GLU A 316 1.28 22.98 5.04
CA GLU A 316 1.12 23.23 6.47
C GLU A 316 0.83 21.93 7.25
N ALA A 317 0.02 21.03 6.67
CA ALA A 317 -0.24 19.72 7.24
C ALA A 317 1.03 18.85 7.31
N ILE A 318 1.82 18.82 6.22
CA ILE A 318 3.11 18.12 6.15
C ILE A 318 4.07 18.66 7.22
N GLN A 319 4.19 19.98 7.37
CA GLN A 319 5.01 20.60 8.41
C GLN A 319 4.54 20.19 9.81
N ALA A 320 3.23 20.14 10.05
CA ALA A 320 2.69 19.68 11.34
C ALA A 320 3.04 18.20 11.61
N ALA A 321 3.03 17.35 10.59
CA ALA A 321 3.40 15.93 10.71
C ALA A 321 4.88 15.74 11.07
N HIS A 322 5.78 16.49 10.41
CA HIS A 322 7.21 16.49 10.71
C HIS A 322 7.52 16.92 12.15
N ARG A 323 6.75 17.85 12.72
CA ARG A 323 6.96 18.34 14.09
C ARG A 323 6.60 17.34 15.19
N GLY A 324 5.70 16.38 14.95
CA GLY A 324 5.08 15.65 16.06
C GLY A 324 4.69 14.20 15.82
N LEU A 325 4.72 13.71 14.58
CA LEU A 325 4.19 12.38 14.24
C LEU A 325 5.14 11.51 13.42
N VAL A 326 5.92 12.14 12.53
CA VAL A 326 6.80 11.46 11.59
C VAL A 326 8.18 11.23 12.20
N GLU A 327 8.69 10.02 12.03
CA GLU A 327 10.03 9.63 12.42
C GLU A 327 10.97 9.87 11.25
N LYS A 328 11.82 10.90 11.37
CA LYS A 328 12.68 11.38 10.29
C LYS A 328 13.59 10.28 9.68
N PRO A 329 14.33 9.47 10.45
CA PRO A 329 15.21 8.44 9.88
C PRO A 329 14.43 7.40 9.06
N GLN A 330 13.23 7.04 9.51
CA GLN A 330 12.35 6.09 8.83
C GLN A 330 11.77 6.70 7.56
N LEU A 331 11.41 7.99 7.57
CA LEU A 331 10.97 8.69 6.38
C LEU A 331 12.07 8.75 5.33
N GLU A 332 13.30 9.11 5.70
CA GLU A 332 14.44 9.14 4.79
C GLU A 332 14.69 7.76 4.17
N ALA A 333 14.72 6.71 4.99
CA ALA A 333 14.87 5.33 4.49
C ALA A 333 13.73 4.92 3.56
N LEU A 334 12.47 5.24 3.90
CA LEU A 334 11.33 4.93 3.05
C LEU A 334 11.39 5.69 1.72
N ALA A 335 11.73 6.99 1.77
CA ALA A 335 11.84 7.85 0.61
C ALA A 335 12.91 7.36 -0.35
N GLU A 336 14.05 6.88 0.16
CA GLU A 336 15.10 6.28 -0.68
C GLU A 336 14.65 4.97 -1.34
N ILE A 337 13.87 4.14 -0.64
CA ILE A 337 13.36 2.87 -1.20
C ILE A 337 12.26 3.12 -2.23
N LEU A 338 11.32 4.02 -1.93
CA LEU A 338 10.19 4.35 -2.78
C LEU A 338 10.43 5.56 -3.69
N LYS A 339 11.70 5.96 -3.85
CA LYS A 339 12.08 7.11 -4.66
C LYS A 339 11.53 7.01 -6.08
N TRP A 340 10.88 8.09 -6.51
CA TRP A 340 10.39 8.22 -7.87
C TRP A 340 10.46 9.67 -8.34
N PRO A 341 10.95 9.96 -9.57
CA PRO A 341 11.50 9.03 -10.57
C PRO A 341 12.77 8.30 -10.10
N THR A 342 13.13 7.20 -10.79
CA THR A 342 14.30 6.39 -10.46
C THR A 342 15.02 5.92 -11.72
N ASP A 343 16.34 5.71 -11.62
CA ASP A 343 17.16 5.15 -12.71
C ASP A 343 17.36 3.63 -12.59
N ARG A 344 16.81 3.02 -11.53
CA ARG A 344 16.92 1.58 -11.28
C ARG A 344 16.29 0.77 -12.42
N THR A 345 16.95 -0.30 -12.81
CA THR A 345 16.42 -1.30 -13.72
C THR A 345 15.75 -2.41 -12.92
N ALA A 346 14.65 -2.95 -13.44
CA ALA A 346 14.03 -4.11 -12.86
C ALA A 346 14.95 -5.32 -13.06
N PRO A 347 15.14 -6.17 -12.06
CA PRO A 347 16.02 -7.30 -12.22
C PRO A 347 15.36 -8.39 -13.08
N GLU A 348 16.17 -9.00 -13.96
CA GLU A 348 15.75 -10.09 -14.84
C GLU A 348 16.02 -11.46 -14.20
N GLY A 349 15.02 -12.35 -14.29
CA GLY A 349 15.06 -13.70 -13.73
C GLY A 349 13.95 -13.96 -12.69
N MET A 350 13.99 -15.14 -12.06
CA MET A 350 13.05 -15.46 -10.97
C MET A 350 13.50 -14.81 -9.66
N TYR A 351 12.62 -14.00 -9.06
CA TYR A 351 12.85 -13.27 -7.79
C TYR A 351 11.79 -13.51 -6.74
#